data_AF-A0A7K6ZAE0-F1
#
_entry.id   AF-A0A7K6ZAE0-F1
#
_cell.length_a   1.000
_cell.length_b   1.000
_cell.length_c   1.000
_cell.angle_alpha   90.00
_cell.angle_beta   90.00
_cell.angle_gamma   90.00
#
_symmetry.space_group_name_H-M   'P 1'
#
loop_
_entity.id
_entity.type
_entity.pdbx_description
1 polymer ?
#
loop_
_entity_poly.entity_id
_entity_poly.type
_entity_poly.pdbx_seq_one_letter_code
_entity_poly.pdbx_strand_id
1 'polypeptide(L)'
;CWMVNADDSLEVSHKCRGLWRECVTNMQDGVRTCDQYDSILADHPVKIVVTRTLLITADLLAGLALASLLLGLDCIKFLKEEPHVKLKMCYGAGVILGVGSILGLVGSVWYAVDVYVERAMLVSHNIFLGVHYDFGWSCWLGMAGSTGCFVASVLLTCCLY
;
A
#
# COMPACT_ATOMS: atom_id res chain seq x y z
N CYS A 1 -1.32 10.86 -1.97
CA CYS A 1 -2.37 10.86 -0.92
C CYS A 1 -3.07 9.52 -0.96
N TRP A 2 -3.49 9.00 0.19
CA TRP A 2 -4.31 7.78 0.27
C TRP A 2 -5.81 8.11 0.20
N MET A 3 -6.20 9.23 0.83
CA MET A 3 -7.51 9.85 0.67
C MET A 3 -7.36 11.34 0.37
N VAL A 4 -8.30 11.88 -0.39
CA VAL A 4 -8.40 13.30 -0.75
C VAL A 4 -9.83 13.75 -0.50
N ASN A 5 -10.11 14.99 -0.11
CA ASN A 5 -11.49 15.49 -0.08
C ASN A 5 -12.03 15.66 -1.52
N ALA A 6 -13.31 15.41 -1.73
CA ALA A 6 -13.97 15.70 -2.99
C ALA A 6 -14.06 17.22 -3.16
N ASP A 7 -13.86 17.72 -4.38
CA ASP A 7 -13.91 19.14 -4.71
C ASP A 7 -15.36 19.66 -4.64
N ASP A 8 -15.87 19.92 -3.43
CA ASP A 8 -17.07 20.73 -3.26
C ASP A 8 -16.68 22.21 -3.33
N SER A 9 -17.38 22.98 -4.16
CA SER A 9 -17.13 24.40 -4.43
C SER A 9 -17.21 25.33 -3.20
N LEU A 10 -17.63 24.79 -2.05
CA LEU A 10 -17.71 25.46 -0.75
C LEU A 10 -16.49 25.20 0.16
N GLU A 11 -15.65 24.19 -0.14
CA GLU A 11 -14.46 23.91 0.66
C GLU A 11 -13.28 24.78 0.21
N VAL A 12 -12.78 25.61 1.13
CA VAL A 12 -11.66 26.57 0.91
C VAL A 12 -10.28 25.88 0.97
N SER A 13 -10.22 24.62 1.39
CA SER A 13 -8.98 23.91 1.66
C SER A 13 -9.02 22.49 1.11
N HIS A 14 -7.99 22.11 0.36
CA HIS A 14 -7.81 20.75 -0.16
C HIS A 14 -7.04 19.89 0.86
N LYS A 15 -7.67 18.82 1.35
CA LYS A 15 -7.16 17.93 2.40
C LYS A 15 -6.67 16.61 1.79
N CYS A 16 -5.40 16.31 1.98
CA CYS A 16 -4.74 15.08 1.57
C CYS A 16 -4.34 14.28 2.80
N ARG A 17 -5.04 13.17 3.05
CA ARG A 17 -4.67 12.23 4.10
C ARG A 17 -3.78 11.14 3.52
N GLY A 18 -2.52 11.15 3.92
CA GLY A 18 -1.58 10.06 3.69
C GLY A 18 -1.63 9.05 4.82
N LEU A 19 -0.92 7.94 4.63
CA LEU A 19 -0.80 6.93 5.67
C LEU A 19 0.02 7.44 6.86
N TRP A 20 1.01 8.31 6.65
CA TRP A 20 1.99 8.77 7.66
C TRP A 20 1.90 10.26 8.01
N ARG A 21 1.26 11.05 7.16
CA ARG A 21 1.12 12.50 7.29
C ARG A 21 -0.22 12.93 6.74
N GLU A 22 -0.81 13.96 7.31
CA GLU A 22 -1.94 14.70 6.75
C GLU A 22 -1.43 16.04 6.23
N CYS A 23 -1.85 16.43 5.05
CA CYS A 23 -1.52 17.72 4.47
C CYS A 23 -2.79 18.47 4.12
N VAL A 24 -2.84 19.75 4.48
CA VAL A 24 -3.93 20.66 4.14
C VAL A 24 -3.34 21.78 3.28
N THR A 25 -3.92 21.98 2.12
CA THR A 25 -3.54 23.08 1.21
C THR A 25 -4.67 24.09 1.21
N ASN A 26 -4.43 25.29 1.74
CA ASN A 26 -5.40 26.38 1.68
C ASN A 26 -5.39 26.99 0.28
N MET A 27 -6.54 27.06 -0.40
CA MET A 27 -6.60 27.55 -1.78
C MET A 27 -6.47 29.08 -1.87
N GLN A 28 -6.85 29.81 -0.82
CA GLN A 28 -6.70 31.27 -0.75
C GLN A 28 -5.22 31.73 -0.75
N ASP A 29 -4.38 31.08 0.06
CA ASP A 29 -2.98 31.49 0.26
C ASP A 29 -1.98 30.61 -0.50
N GLY A 30 -2.44 29.48 -1.06
CA GLY A 30 -1.58 28.46 -1.67
C GLY A 30 -0.66 27.74 -0.68
N VAL A 31 -0.73 28.08 0.61
CA VAL A 31 0.13 27.51 1.65
C VAL A 31 -0.32 26.07 1.92
N ARG A 32 0.63 25.14 1.78
CA ARG A 32 0.47 23.74 2.14
C ARG A 32 1.13 23.49 3.50
N THR A 33 0.32 23.22 4.51
CA THR A 33 0.78 22.72 5.80
C THR A 33 0.68 21.20 5.82
N CYS A 34 1.70 20.53 6.37
CA CYS A 34 1.70 19.08 6.52
C CYS A 34 2.03 18.74 7.96
N ASP A 35 1.04 18.19 8.65
CA ASP A 35 1.20 17.72 10.01
C ASP A 35 1.49 16.22 10.00
N GLN A 36 2.52 15.85 10.77
CA GLN A 36 2.79 14.45 11.05
C GLN A 36 1.80 14.00 12.12
N TYR A 37 1.33 12.75 12.02
CA TYR A 37 0.47 12.23 13.09
C TYR A 37 1.32 12.05 14.36
N ASP A 38 1.15 12.96 15.31
CA ASP A 38 2.04 13.13 16.48
C ASP A 38 1.93 12.01 17.53
N SER A 39 1.02 11.04 17.37
CA SER A 39 0.90 9.93 18.32
C SER A 39 0.41 8.65 17.67
N ILE A 40 1.20 7.58 17.78
CA ILE A 40 0.85 6.21 17.32
C ILE A 40 -0.35 5.65 18.12
N LEU A 41 -0.70 6.22 19.28
CA LEU A 41 -1.64 5.66 20.25
C LEU A 41 -2.78 6.58 20.72
N ALA A 42 -2.81 7.85 20.33
CA ALA A 42 -3.88 8.77 20.72
C ALA A 42 -4.67 9.17 19.46
N ASP A 43 -5.87 8.62 19.31
CA ASP A 43 -6.85 8.91 18.25
C ASP A 43 -6.53 8.49 16.80
N HIS A 44 -5.72 7.44 16.59
CA HIS A 44 -5.67 6.81 15.27
C HIS A 44 -6.67 5.65 15.11
N PRO A 45 -7.55 5.67 14.10
CA PRO A 45 -8.45 4.56 13.82
C PRO A 45 -7.61 3.33 13.50
N VAL A 46 -7.97 2.19 14.11
CA VAL A 46 -7.27 0.90 14.03
C VAL A 46 -6.83 0.53 12.61
N LYS A 47 -7.63 0.96 11.61
CA LYS A 47 -7.33 0.86 10.18
C LYS A 47 -5.95 1.37 9.78
N ILE A 48 -5.49 2.52 10.27
CA ILE A 48 -4.21 3.12 9.84
C ILE A 48 -3.04 2.30 10.39
N VAL A 49 -3.14 1.85 11.64
CA VAL A 49 -2.07 1.05 12.28
C VAL A 49 -1.95 -0.30 11.57
N VAL A 50 -3.08 -0.98 11.34
CA VAL A 50 -3.11 -2.29 10.66
C VAL A 50 -2.62 -2.16 9.21
N THR A 51 -3.05 -1.14 8.47
CA THR A 51 -2.57 -0.94 7.09
C THR A 51 -1.08 -0.61 7.05
N ARG A 52 -0.56 0.20 7.99
CA ARG A 52 0.89 0.47 8.09
C ARG A 52 1.69 -0.80 8.34
N THR A 53 1.30 -1.61 9.32
CA THR A 53 2.04 -2.83 9.66
C THR A 53 2.05 -3.81 8.49
N LEU A 54 0.89 -4.02 7.86
CA LEU A 54 0.78 -4.90 6.68
C LEU A 54 1.66 -4.43 5.52
N LEU A 55 1.61 -3.14 5.17
CA LEU A 55 2.41 -2.60 4.06
C LEU A 55 3.91 -2.65 4.35
N ILE A 56 4.35 -2.32 5.57
CA ILE A 56 5.76 -2.42 5.95
C ILE A 56 6.22 -3.87 5.86
N THR A 57 5.43 -4.82 6.36
CA THR A 57 5.78 -6.25 6.27
C THR A 57 5.81 -6.73 4.82
N ALA A 58 4.89 -6.25 3.97
CA ALA A 58 4.87 -6.55 2.54
C ALA A 58 6.14 -6.03 1.84
N ASP A 59 6.54 -4.78 2.11
CA ASP A 59 7.74 -4.15 1.54
C ASP A 59 9.03 -4.87 1.98
N LEU A 60 9.13 -5.27 3.25
CA LEU A 60 10.27 -6.05 3.75
C LEU A 60 10.37 -7.42 3.05
N LEU A 61 9.25 -8.12 2.91
CA LEU A 61 9.21 -9.41 2.21
C LEU A 61 9.53 -9.26 0.72
N ALA A 62 9.00 -8.22 0.06
CA ALA A 62 9.30 -7.93 -1.34
C ALA A 62 10.79 -7.60 -1.54
N GLY A 63 11.39 -6.83 -0.63
CA GLY A 63 12.84 -6.54 -0.64
C GLY A 63 13.70 -7.80 -0.48
N LEU A 64 13.34 -8.68 0.46
CA LEU A 64 14.01 -9.97 0.64
C LEU A 64 13.86 -10.87 -0.60
N ALA A 65 12.67 -10.92 -1.19
CA ALA A 65 12.41 -11.66 -2.41
C ALA A 65 13.26 -11.14 -3.58
N LEU A 66 13.30 -9.83 -3.80
CA LEU A 66 14.14 -9.18 -4.82
C LEU A 66 15.62 -9.50 -4.63
N ALA A 67 16.14 -9.41 -3.40
CA ALA A 67 17.52 -9.75 -3.11
C ALA A 67 17.83 -11.22 -3.43
N SER A 68 16.95 -12.14 -3.04
CA SER A 68 17.09 -13.57 -3.35
C SER A 68 16.99 -13.88 -4.84
N LEU A 69 16.11 -13.17 -5.57
CA LEU A 69 15.95 -13.30 -7.02
C LEU A 69 17.22 -12.83 -7.74
N LEU A 70 17.79 -11.69 -7.32
CA LEU A 70 19.03 -11.17 -7.89
C LEU A 70 20.17 -12.20 -7.77
N LEU A 71 20.32 -12.82 -6.60
CA LEU A 71 21.32 -13.87 -6.36
C LEU A 71 21.06 -15.16 -7.16
N GLY A 72 19.79 -15.44 -7.49
CA GLY A 72 19.39 -16.62 -8.26
C GLY A 72 19.55 -16.48 -9.78
N LEU A 73 19.76 -15.26 -10.32
CA LEU A 73 19.95 -15.04 -11.75
C LEU A 73 21.25 -15.68 -12.28
N ASP A 74 21.19 -16.17 -13.52
CA ASP A 74 22.35 -16.78 -14.19
C ASP A 74 23.49 -15.79 -14.46
N CYS A 75 23.16 -14.50 -14.59
CA CYS A 75 24.14 -13.44 -14.82
C CYS A 75 25.05 -13.17 -13.60
N ILE A 76 24.70 -13.65 -12.41
CA ILE A 76 25.53 -13.51 -11.20
C ILE A 76 26.49 -14.69 -11.09
N LYS A 77 27.80 -14.41 -10.92
CA LYS A 77 28.89 -15.41 -10.78
C LYS A 77 28.80 -16.28 -9.51
N PHE A 78 27.81 -16.05 -8.65
CA PHE A 78 27.56 -16.81 -7.44
C PHE A 78 26.99 -18.20 -7.82
N LEU A 79 27.55 -19.28 -7.26
CA LEU A 79 27.15 -20.68 -7.53
C LEU A 79 26.99 -21.03 -9.02
N LYS A 80 28.00 -20.76 -9.85
CA LYS A 80 27.95 -21.08 -11.30
C LYS A 80 27.86 -22.58 -11.60
N GLU A 81 28.27 -23.43 -10.67
CA GLU A 81 28.37 -24.88 -10.85
C GLU A 81 27.09 -25.65 -10.45
N GLU A 82 26.11 -24.99 -9.83
CA GLU A 82 24.92 -25.62 -9.24
C GLU A 82 23.61 -24.94 -9.70
N PRO A 83 23.17 -25.14 -10.96
CA PRO A 83 21.97 -24.49 -11.51
C PRO A 83 20.67 -24.89 -10.76
N HIS A 84 20.64 -26.09 -10.17
CA HIS A 84 19.50 -26.53 -9.36
C HIS A 84 19.32 -25.70 -8.08
N VAL A 85 20.41 -25.21 -7.48
CA VAL A 85 20.34 -24.36 -6.29
C VAL A 85 19.81 -22.98 -6.66
N LYS A 86 20.24 -22.43 -7.80
CA LYS A 86 19.72 -21.16 -8.35
C LYS A 86 18.22 -21.22 -8.62
N LEU A 87 17.75 -22.31 -9.24
CA LEU A 87 16.32 -22.51 -9.51
C LEU A 87 15.50 -22.58 -8.22
N LYS A 88 15.99 -23.29 -7.19
CA LYS A 88 15.36 -23.30 -5.86
C LYS A 88 15.33 -21.92 -5.20
N MET A 89 16.39 -21.11 -5.36
CA MET A 89 16.42 -19.73 -4.85
C MET A 89 15.39 -18.84 -5.56
N CYS A 90 15.27 -18.93 -6.89
CA CYS A 90 14.26 -18.18 -7.64
C CYS A 90 12.83 -18.62 -7.27
N TYR A 91 12.61 -19.93 -7.08
CA TYR A 91 11.33 -20.44 -6.61
C TYR A 91 10.99 -19.93 -5.20
N GLY A 92 11.95 -19.99 -4.28
CA GLY A 92 11.79 -19.45 -2.92
C GLY A 92 11.50 -17.94 -2.92
N ALA A 93 12.18 -17.19 -3.79
CA ALA A 93 11.91 -15.77 -4.00
C ALA A 93 10.47 -15.53 -4.45
N GLY A 94 9.97 -16.34 -5.39
CA GLY A 94 8.59 -16.30 -5.87
C GLY A 94 7.57 -16.51 -4.74
N VAL A 95 7.80 -17.49 -3.85
CA VAL A 95 6.91 -17.76 -2.70
C VAL A 95 6.91 -16.58 -1.72
N ILE A 96 8.09 -16.06 -1.36
CA ILE A 96 8.21 -14.92 -0.43
C ILE A 96 7.52 -13.68 -1.02
N LEU A 97 7.72 -13.42 -2.31
CA LEU A 97 7.07 -12.32 -3.03
C LEU A 97 5.55 -12.49 -3.03
N GLY A 98 5.05 -13.72 -3.19
CA GLY A 98 3.62 -14.03 -3.17
C GLY A 98 2.98 -13.71 -1.82
N VAL A 99 3.60 -14.15 -0.73
CA VAL A 99 3.14 -13.84 0.63
C VAL A 99 3.14 -12.34 0.89
N GLY A 100 4.21 -11.63 0.52
CA GLY A 100 4.28 -10.17 0.63
C GLY A 100 3.19 -9.46 -0.18
N SER A 101 2.93 -9.92 -1.40
CA SER A 101 1.90 -9.35 -2.28
C SER A 101 0.49 -9.52 -1.72
N ILE A 102 0.19 -10.68 -1.13
CA ILE A 102 -1.11 -10.93 -0.49
C ILE A 102 -1.29 -10.00 0.71
N LEU A 103 -0.27 -9.81 1.54
CA LEU A 103 -0.33 -8.88 2.67
C LEU A 103 -0.54 -7.43 2.21
N GLY A 104 0.15 -7.01 1.14
CA GLY A 104 -0.03 -5.68 0.54
C GLY A 104 -1.42 -5.45 -0.05
N LEU A 105 -1.96 -6.47 -0.74
CA LEU A 105 -3.33 -6.45 -1.26
C LEU A 105 -4.35 -6.36 -0.12
N VAL A 106 -4.25 -7.24 0.87
CA VAL A 106 -5.15 -7.25 2.03
C VAL A 106 -5.09 -5.92 2.77
N GLY A 107 -3.90 -5.37 3.01
CA GLY A 107 -3.74 -4.07 3.68
C GLY A 107 -4.36 -2.90 2.90
N SER A 108 -4.22 -2.90 1.57
CA SER A 108 -4.76 -1.85 0.71
C SER A 108 -6.29 -1.95 0.53
N VAL A 109 -6.79 -3.17 0.32
CA VAL A 109 -8.23 -3.45 0.17
C VAL A 109 -8.96 -3.23 1.49
N TRP A 110 -8.40 -3.68 2.61
CA TRP A 110 -8.98 -3.44 3.94
C TRP A 110 -9.14 -1.95 4.21
N TYR A 111 -8.11 -1.15 3.92
CA TYR A 111 -8.19 0.30 4.05
C TYR A 111 -9.32 0.89 3.20
N ALA A 112 -9.41 0.46 1.93
CA ALA A 112 -10.44 0.95 1.02
C ALA A 112 -11.87 0.59 1.48
N VAL A 113 -12.06 -0.64 1.96
CA VAL A 113 -13.34 -1.13 2.49
C VAL A 113 -13.73 -0.39 3.76
N ASP A 114 -12.80 -0.19 4.70
CA ASP A 114 -13.08 0.53 5.95
C ASP A 114 -13.52 1.97 5.67
N VAL A 115 -12.83 2.67 4.77
CA VAL A 115 -13.19 4.02 4.31
C VAL A 115 -14.57 4.04 3.64
N TYR A 116 -14.91 3.00 2.86
CA TYR A 116 -16.22 2.88 2.25
C TYR A 116 -17.33 2.63 3.29
N VAL A 117 -17.10 1.75 4.25
CA VAL A 117 -18.05 1.41 5.31
C VAL A 117 -18.31 2.60 6.23
N GLU A 118 -17.25 3.31 6.66
CA GLU A 118 -17.36 4.53 7.47
C GLU A 118 -18.26 5.56 6.77
N ARG A 119 -18.09 5.72 5.46
CA ARG A 119 -18.88 6.61 4.62
C ARG A 119 -20.34 6.15 4.49
N ALA A 120 -20.58 4.86 4.26
CA ALA A 120 -21.92 4.30 4.17
C ALA A 120 -22.69 4.40 5.50
N MET A 121 -22.00 4.19 6.62
CA MET A 121 -22.57 4.27 7.96
C MET A 121 -22.97 5.72 8.31
N LEU A 122 -22.14 6.72 7.97
CA LEU A 122 -22.45 8.14 8.16
C LEU A 122 -23.68 8.59 7.35
N VAL A 123 -23.83 8.09 6.12
CA VAL A 123 -25.02 8.36 5.28
C VAL A 123 -26.29 7.76 5.90
N SER A 124 -26.21 6.59 6.54
CA SER A 124 -27.38 5.93 7.16
C SER A 124 -27.96 6.67 8.37
N HIS A 125 -27.16 7.49 9.05
CA HIS A 125 -27.56 8.19 10.28
C HIS A 125 -28.08 9.63 10.07
N ASN A 126 -28.33 10.04 8.82
CA ASN A 126 -28.81 11.39 8.46
C ASN A 126 -27.95 12.55 9.03
N ILE A 127 -26.71 12.28 9.43
CA ILE A 127 -25.75 13.32 9.81
C ILE A 127 -25.04 13.73 8.51
N PHE A 128 -25.59 14.76 7.90
CA PHE A 128 -25.07 15.43 6.71
C PHE A 128 -23.76 16.17 7.07
N LEU A 129 -22.70 15.45 7.44
CA LEU A 129 -21.34 16.02 7.43
C LEU A 129 -20.84 15.91 5.99
N GLY A 130 -21.14 16.95 5.21
CA GLY A 130 -20.81 17.11 3.79
C GLY A 130 -19.31 17.25 3.52
N VAL A 131 -18.54 16.21 3.81
CA VAL A 131 -17.18 16.06 3.27
C VAL A 131 -17.09 14.67 2.66
N HIS A 132 -17.32 14.58 1.35
CA HIS A 132 -17.00 13.39 0.60
C HIS A 132 -15.48 13.31 0.43
N TYR A 133 -14.91 12.11 0.52
CA TYR A 133 -13.50 11.87 0.25
C TYR A 133 -13.34 11.03 -1.03
N ASP A 134 -12.31 11.18 -1.83
CA ASP A 134 -12.00 10.25 -2.90
C ASP A 134 -10.75 9.44 -2.57
N PHE A 135 -10.64 8.27 -3.20
CA PHE A 135 -9.43 7.46 -3.10
C PHE A 135 -8.29 8.20 -3.79
N GLY A 136 -7.25 8.51 -3.01
CA GLY A 136 -6.07 9.15 -3.55
C GLY A 136 -5.22 8.20 -4.39
N TRP A 137 -4.42 8.76 -5.28
CA TRP A 137 -3.51 8.02 -6.17
C TRP A 137 -2.61 7.00 -5.48
N SER A 138 -2.18 7.26 -4.23
CA SER A 138 -1.30 6.33 -3.51
C SER A 138 -2.00 5.02 -3.16
N CYS A 139 -3.32 5.04 -2.91
CA CYS A 139 -4.09 3.83 -2.65
C CYS A 139 -4.20 2.97 -3.92
N TRP A 140 -4.46 3.60 -5.06
CA TRP A 140 -4.48 2.94 -6.37
C TRP A 140 -3.12 2.34 -6.74
N LEU A 141 -2.04 3.09 -6.52
CA LEU A 141 -0.69 2.59 -6.74
C LEU A 141 -0.35 1.41 -5.83
N GLY A 142 -0.81 1.41 -4.57
CA GLY A 142 -0.62 0.28 -3.64
C GLY A 142 -1.32 -1.00 -4.12
N MET A 143 -2.57 -0.88 -4.59
CA MET A 143 -3.31 -2.00 -5.17
C MET A 143 -2.65 -2.50 -6.46
N ALA A 144 -2.37 -1.60 -7.41
CA ALA A 144 -1.74 -1.94 -8.68
C ALA A 144 -0.36 -2.59 -8.47
N GLY A 145 0.47 -2.02 -7.60
CA GLY A 145 1.78 -2.56 -7.25
C GLY A 145 1.68 -3.98 -6.67
N SER A 146 0.78 -4.18 -5.71
CA SER A 146 0.61 -5.48 -5.06
C SER A 146 0.04 -6.54 -6.03
N THR A 147 -0.86 -6.17 -6.95
CA THR A 147 -1.31 -7.07 -8.02
C THR A 147 -0.17 -7.42 -8.99
N GLY A 148 0.68 -6.46 -9.34
CA GLY A 148 1.85 -6.71 -10.20
C GLY A 148 2.85 -7.67 -9.55
N CYS A 149 3.14 -7.49 -8.27
CA CYS A 149 4.01 -8.40 -7.51
C CYS A 149 3.39 -9.81 -7.38
N PHE A 150 2.06 -9.90 -7.24
CA PHE A 150 1.37 -11.19 -7.21
C PHE A 150 1.48 -11.92 -8.55
N VAL A 151 1.24 -11.23 -9.67
CA VAL A 151 1.42 -11.80 -11.01
C VAL A 151 2.87 -12.25 -11.22
N ALA A 152 3.85 -11.44 -10.82
CA ALA A 152 5.26 -11.81 -10.87
C ALA A 152 5.56 -13.05 -10.02
N SER A 153 5.00 -13.15 -8.82
CA SER A 153 5.13 -14.35 -7.96
C SER A 153 4.57 -15.60 -8.62
N VAL A 154 3.39 -15.52 -9.25
CA VAL A 154 2.80 -16.64 -9.98
C VAL A 154 3.69 -17.05 -11.16
N LEU A 155 4.19 -16.10 -11.94
CA LEU A 155 5.12 -16.40 -13.04
C LEU A 155 6.41 -17.06 -12.52
N LEU A 156 6.98 -16.56 -11.42
CA LEU A 156 8.19 -17.13 -10.82
C LEU A 156 7.98 -18.50 -10.19
N THR A 157 6.77 -18.82 -9.73
CA THR A 157 6.49 -20.13 -9.10
C THR A 157 5.99 -21.17 -10.10
N CYS A 158 5.26 -20.76 -11.14
CA CYS A 158 4.68 -21.66 -12.13
C CYS A 158 5.52 -21.84 -13.41
N CYS A 159 6.31 -20.84 -13.83
CA CYS A 159 7.07 -20.89 -15.08
C CYS A 159 8.55 -21.24 -14.92
N LEU A 160 9.06 -21.31 -13.68
CA LEU A 160 10.42 -21.75 -13.36
C LEU A 160 10.51 -23.24 -12.99
N TYR A 161 9.50 -24.03 -13.38
CA TYR A 161 9.49 -25.49 -13.24
C TYR A 161 9.93 -26.17 -14.54
#